data_AF-A0A6V7W7J2-F1
#
_entry.id   AF-A0A6V7W7J2-F1
#
_cell.length_a   1.000
_cell.length_b   1.000
_cell.length_c   1.000
_cell.angle_alpha   90.00
_cell.angle_beta   90.00
_cell.angle_gamma   90.00
#
_symmetry.space_group_name_H-M   'P 1'
#
loop_
_entity.id
_entity.type
_entity.pdbx_description
1 polymer ?
#
loop_
_entity_poly.entity_id
_entity_poly.type
_entity_poly.pdbx_seq_one_letter_code
_entity_poly.pdbx_strand_id
1 'polypeptide(L)'
;MSFTRSKTNISRFRNTIHERDSGNAPDPCRRKLLGLTRQKYLTDGFSNLNYRVESINYGKLYTHIKAIIPEEEYAKWKKYIKTIGC
;
A
#
# COMPACT_ATOMS: atom_id res chain seq x y z
N MET A 1 -11.55 16.25 4.67
CA MET A 1 -10.27 15.63 5.05
C MET A 1 -9.17 16.60 4.70
N SER A 2 -8.41 17.10 5.68
CA SER A 2 -7.26 17.97 5.45
C SER A 2 -5.98 17.18 5.72
N PHE A 3 -4.91 17.50 4.98
CA PHE A 3 -3.60 16.89 5.18
C PHE A 3 -2.63 17.97 5.66
N THR A 4 -1.95 17.70 6.77
CA THR A 4 -0.86 18.55 7.26
C THR A 4 0.45 18.09 6.62
N ARG A 5 1.25 19.04 6.13
CA ARG A 5 2.55 18.78 5.53
C ARG A 5 3.60 19.70 6.13
N SER A 6 4.76 19.12 6.48
CA SER A 6 5.95 19.89 6.84
C SER A 6 6.46 20.70 5.65
N LYS A 7 7.25 21.75 5.92
CA LYS A 7 7.84 22.58 4.86
C LYS A 7 8.74 21.71 3.96
N THR A 8 8.67 21.93 2.65
CA THR A 8 9.36 21.12 1.64
C THR A 8 10.88 21.17 1.74
N ASN A 9 11.45 22.21 2.35
CA ASN A 9 12.89 22.33 2.58
C ASN A 9 13.41 21.39 3.68
N ILE A 10 12.57 21.01 4.64
CA ILE A 10 12.94 20.10 5.76
C ILE A 10 12.44 18.67 5.56
N SER A 11 11.48 18.46 4.66
CA SER A 11 10.84 17.15 4.44
C SER A 11 11.32 16.45 3.16
N ARG A 12 12.56 16.73 2.72
CA ARG A 12 13.14 16.05 1.56
C ARG A 12 13.48 14.61 1.96
N PHE A 13 13.05 13.64 1.15
CA PHE A 13 13.39 12.23 1.34
C PHE A 13 14.04 11.69 0.08
N ARG A 14 14.92 10.69 0.24
CA ARG A 14 15.53 9.97 -0.87
C ARG A 14 14.95 8.56 -0.89
N ASN A 15 14.37 8.18 -2.02
CA ASN A 15 13.97 6.80 -2.25
C ASN A 15 15.17 5.95 -2.64
N THR A 16 15.25 4.76 -2.05
CA THR A 16 16.16 3.71 -2.49
C THR A 16 15.46 2.95 -3.63
N ILE A 17 15.68 3.39 -4.87
CA ILE A 17 15.15 2.74 -6.08
C ILE A 17 16.17 1.75 -6.64
N HIS A 18 15.69 0.62 -7.17
CA HIS A 18 16.56 -0.31 -7.89
C HIS A 18 16.81 0.25 -9.29
N GLU A 19 17.96 0.00 -9.90
CA GLU A 19 18.35 0.61 -11.20
C GLU A 19 17.33 0.40 -12.33
N ARG A 20 16.56 -0.70 -12.27
CA ARG A 20 15.53 -1.05 -13.26
C ARG A 20 14.20 -0.31 -13.08
N ASP A 21 13.99 0.36 -11.96
CA ASP A 21 12.72 1.01 -11.65
C ASP A 21 12.76 2.46 -12.16
N SER A 22 11.99 2.74 -13.21
CA SER A 22 11.68 4.12 -13.60
C SER A 22 11.09 4.83 -12.37
N GLY A 23 11.58 6.03 -12.03
CA GLY A 23 11.12 6.77 -10.85
C GLY A 23 9.60 7.00 -10.77
N ASN A 24 9.15 7.73 -9.75
CA ASN A 24 7.72 7.98 -9.53
C ASN A 24 7.11 8.94 -10.57
N ALA A 25 6.77 8.41 -11.74
CA ALA A 25 5.89 9.10 -12.68
C ALA A 25 4.53 9.37 -12.00
N PRO A 26 3.85 10.48 -12.32
CA PRO A 26 2.50 10.73 -11.83
C PRO A 26 1.59 9.57 -12.22
N ASP A 27 0.94 8.95 -11.22
CA ASP A 27 -0.02 7.86 -11.46
C ASP A 27 -1.21 8.40 -12.28
N PRO A 28 -1.39 7.96 -13.55
CA PRO A 28 -2.44 8.44 -14.42
C PRO A 28 -3.85 8.12 -13.88
N CYS A 29 -3.95 7.17 -12.95
CA CYS A 29 -5.20 6.58 -12.48
C CYS A 29 -5.65 7.05 -11.10
N ARG A 30 -4.93 8.04 -10.53
CA ARG A 30 -5.25 8.68 -9.26
C ARG A 30 -6.73 9.01 -9.08
N ARG A 31 -7.39 9.59 -10.10
CA ARG A 31 -8.81 9.99 -10.01
C ARG A 31 -9.75 8.78 -9.91
N LYS A 32 -9.47 7.72 -10.68
CA LYS A 32 -10.27 6.49 -10.69
C LYS A 32 -10.13 5.75 -9.35
N LEU A 33 -8.91 5.70 -8.81
CA LEU A 33 -8.62 5.14 -7.49
C LEU A 33 -9.39 5.88 -6.39
N LEU A 34 -9.37 7.23 -6.38
CA LEU A 34 -10.11 8.02 -5.39
C LEU A 34 -11.63 7.74 -5.42
N GLY A 35 -12.21 7.57 -6.61
CA GLY A 35 -13.62 7.23 -6.77
C GLY A 35 -13.96 5.87 -6.14
N LEU A 36 -13.11 4.87 -6.37
CA LEU A 36 -13.29 3.54 -5.80
C LEU A 36 -13.05 3.50 -4.29
N THR A 37 -12.04 4.24 -3.79
CA THR A 37 -11.80 4.39 -2.35
C THR A 37 -13.04 4.91 -1.66
N ARG A 38 -13.71 5.93 -2.21
CA ARG A 38 -14.96 6.46 -1.64
C ARG A 38 -16.07 5.40 -1.51
N GLN A 39 -16.12 4.44 -2.42
CA GLN A 39 -17.13 3.37 -2.40
C GLN A 39 -16.80 2.27 -1.38
N LYS A 40 -15.51 1.98 -1.18
CA LYS A 40 -15.07 0.78 -0.44
C LYS A 40 -14.46 1.03 0.94
N TYR A 41 -14.08 2.26 1.28
CA TYR A 41 -13.30 2.52 2.51
C TYR A 41 -13.98 2.10 3.82
N LEU A 42 -15.32 1.93 3.83
CA LEU A 42 -16.07 1.45 5.00
C LEU A 42 -16.15 -0.07 5.10
N THR A 43 -15.97 -0.78 3.98
CA THR A 43 -16.18 -2.23 3.87
C THR A 43 -14.90 -2.99 3.58
N ASP A 44 -13.82 -2.30 3.20
CA ASP A 44 -12.54 -2.87 2.79
C ASP A 44 -11.39 -2.14 3.49
N GLY A 45 -10.75 -2.81 4.46
CA GLY A 45 -9.74 -2.21 5.31
C GLY A 45 -9.44 -3.03 6.56
N PHE A 46 -9.31 -2.36 7.72
CA PHE A 46 -8.90 -3.03 8.96
C PHE A 46 -9.94 -4.03 9.49
N SER A 47 -11.23 -3.78 9.24
CA SER A 47 -12.35 -4.60 9.74
C SER A 47 -12.43 -5.99 9.10
N ASN A 48 -11.85 -6.18 7.92
CA ASN A 48 -11.88 -7.43 7.16
C ASN A 48 -10.47 -7.90 6.75
N LEU A 49 -9.42 -7.34 7.36
CA LEU A 49 -8.03 -7.70 7.08
C LEU A 49 -7.75 -9.14 7.53
N ASN A 50 -7.49 -10.03 6.56
CA ASN A 50 -7.26 -11.45 6.81
C ASN A 50 -5.82 -11.83 6.51
N TYR A 51 -5.06 -12.18 7.55
CA TYR A 51 -3.70 -12.69 7.46
C TYR A 51 -3.40 -13.57 8.67
N ARG A 52 -2.39 -14.42 8.55
CA ARG A 52 -1.87 -15.23 9.64
C ARG A 52 -0.41 -14.86 9.91
N VAL A 53 -0.07 -14.62 11.17
CA VAL A 53 1.34 -14.47 11.56
C VAL A 53 2.01 -15.85 11.54
N GLU A 54 3.09 -15.97 10.79
CA GLU A 54 3.90 -17.19 10.67
C GLU A 54 5.03 -17.19 11.71
N SER A 55 5.72 -16.07 11.88
CA SER A 55 6.75 -15.91 12.90
C SER A 55 6.96 -14.44 13.29
N ILE A 56 7.47 -14.24 14.51
CA ILE A 56 7.88 -12.94 15.03
C ILE A 56 9.32 -13.09 15.52
N ASN A 57 10.23 -12.31 14.93
CA ASN A 57 11.65 -12.29 15.29
C ASN A 57 12.01 -10.90 15.82
N TYR A 58 12.57 -10.85 17.02
CA TYR A 58 13.05 -9.60 17.63
C TYR A 58 14.53 -9.41 17.30
N GLY A 59 14.81 -8.51 16.35
CA GLY A 59 16.15 -8.03 16.07
C GLY A 59 16.57 -6.95 17.07
N LYS A 60 17.86 -6.63 17.13
CA LYS A 60 18.38 -5.59 18.03
C LYS A 60 17.80 -4.19 17.75
N LEU A 61 17.39 -3.93 16.51
CA LEU A 61 16.92 -2.61 16.04
C LEU A 61 15.54 -2.65 15.40
N TYR A 62 14.90 -3.82 15.34
CA TYR A 62 13.63 -4.00 14.63
C TYR A 62 12.88 -5.23 15.13
N THR A 63 11.57 -5.25 14.88
CA THR A 63 10.74 -6.46 15.00
C THR A 63 10.35 -6.90 13.60
N HIS A 64 10.68 -8.14 13.25
CA HIS A 64 10.31 -8.72 11.97
C HIS A 64 9.13 -9.66 12.14
N ILE A 65 8.00 -9.28 11.55
CA ILE A 65 6.77 -10.06 11.56
C ILE A 65 6.61 -10.66 10.17
N LYS A 66 6.75 -12.00 10.09
CA LYS A 66 6.47 -12.73 8.86
C LYS A 66 4.99 -13.11 8.87
N ALA A 67 4.25 -12.68 7.85
CA ALA A 67 2.81 -12.92 7.73
C ALA A 67 2.49 -13.64 6.42
N ILE A 68 1.54 -14.57 6.48
CA ILE A 68 0.96 -15.26 5.34
C ILE A 68 -0.38 -14.60 5.03
N ILE A 69 -0.53 -14.15 3.79
CA ILE A 69 -1.78 -13.66 3.24
C ILE A 69 -2.37 -14.80 2.40
N PRO A 70 -3.63 -15.22 2.62
CA PRO A 70 -4.25 -16.27 1.82
C PRO A 70 -4.26 -15.93 0.32
N GLU A 71 -4.08 -16.93 -0.54
CA GLU A 71 -4.07 -16.74 -2.01
C GLU A 71 -5.38 -16.11 -2.51
N GLU A 72 -6.51 -16.41 -1.86
CA GLU A 72 -7.82 -15.82 -2.17
C GLU A 72 -7.84 -14.30 -1.96
N GLU A 73 -7.23 -13.82 -0.88
CA GLU A 73 -7.09 -12.38 -0.60
C GLU A 73 -6.18 -11.73 -1.66
N TYR A 74 -5.09 -12.40 -2.02
CA TYR A 74 -4.20 -11.91 -3.07
C TYR A 74 -4.86 -11.88 -4.46
N ALA A 75 -5.68 -12.88 -4.77
CA ALA A 75 -6.43 -12.97 -6.03
C ALA A 75 -7.50 -11.87 -6.14
N LYS A 76 -8.21 -11.55 -5.04
CA LYS A 76 -9.14 -10.41 -4.97
C LYS A 76 -8.43 -9.10 -5.35
N TRP A 77 -7.24 -8.86 -4.78
CA TRP A 77 -6.43 -7.68 -5.08
C TRP A 77 -5.95 -7.63 -6.54
N LYS A 78 -5.44 -8.74 -7.09
CA LYS A 78 -5.04 -8.81 -8.50
C LYS A 78 -6.19 -8.52 -9.45
N LYS A 79 -7.37 -9.11 -9.19
CA LYS A 79 -8.58 -8.84 -9.97
C LYS A 79 -8.93 -7.35 -9.90
N TYR A 80 -8.89 -6.77 -8.71
CA TYR A 80 -9.20 -5.36 -8.49
C TYR A 80 -8.30 -4.43 -9.31
N ILE A 81 -6.98 -4.63 -9.30
CA ILE A 81 -6.01 -3.87 -10.11
C ILE A 81 -6.33 -4.01 -11.60
N LYS A 82 -6.57 -5.24 -12.08
CA LYS A 82 -6.91 -5.50 -13.49
C LYS A 82 -8.23 -4.81 -13.91
N THR A 83 -9.18 -4.67 -13.00
CA THR A 83 -10.49 -4.02 -13.27
C THR A 83 -10.38 -2.50 -13.32
N ILE A 84 -9.37 -1.92 -12.64
CA ILE A 84 -9.09 -0.50 -12.67
C ILE A 84 -8.57 -0.06 -14.04
N GLY A 85 -8.12 -0.97 -14.91
CA GLY A 85 -7.89 -0.67 -16.33
C GLY A 85 -6.94 0.51 -16.52
N CYS A 86 -5.80 0.36 -15.87
CA CYS A 86 -4.67 1.24 -15.69
C CYS A 86 -3.46 0.32 -15.46
#